data_AF-A0A524EWI4-F1
#
_entry.id   AF-A0A524EWI4-F1
#
_cell.length_a   1.000
_cell.length_b   1.000
_cell.length_c   1.000
_cell.angle_alpha   90.00
_cell.angle_beta   90.00
_cell.angle_gamma   90.00
#
_symmetry.space_group_name_H-M   'P 1'
#
loop_
_entity.id
_entity.type
_entity.pdbx_description
1 polymer ?
#
loop_
_entity_poly.entity_id
_entity_poly.type
_entity_poly.pdbx_seq_one_letter_code
_entity_poly.pdbx_strand_id
1 'polypeptide(L)' 'MEKIAKAIGINPKRLKMAFCSSAEGAKFQKVATEFDEEIRKLGPSPLHPKSATQKKEKAKEKAKA' A
#
# COMPACT_ATOMS: atom_id res chain seq x y z
N MET A 1 9.97 12.91 -5.23
CA MET A 1 9.72 11.48 -4.98
C MET A 1 9.04 10.77 -6.14
N GLU A 2 8.03 11.36 -6.80
CA GLU A 2 7.32 10.73 -7.93
C GLU A 2 8.23 10.29 -9.09
N LYS A 3 9.25 11.11 -9.41
CA LYS A 3 10.25 10.78 -10.44
C LYS A 3 11.07 9.53 -10.09
N ILE A 4 11.40 9.35 -8.81
CA ILE A 4 12.13 8.18 -8.32
C ILE A 4 11.23 6.95 -8.38
N ALA A 5 9.98 7.06 -7.94
CA ALA A 5 9.00 5.97 -8.01
C ALA A 5 8.83 5.47 -9.46
N LYS A 6 8.71 6.39 -10.42
CA LYS A 6 8.63 6.05 -11.84
C LYS A 6 9.93 5.39 -12.35
N ALA A 7 11.10 5.88 -11.92
CA ALA A 7 12.39 5.32 -12.31
C ALA A 7 12.59 3.88 -11.83
N ILE A 8 12.03 3.51 -10.66
CA ILE A 8 12.09 2.15 -10.10
C ILE A 8 10.90 1.27 -10.52
N GLY A 9 10.12 1.69 -11.53
CA GLY A 9 9.02 0.89 -12.08
C GLY A 9 7.76 0.83 -11.20
N ILE A 10 7.63 1.73 -10.23
CA ILE A 10 6.45 1.83 -9.36
C ILE A 10 5.56 2.95 -9.88
N ASN A 11 4.25 2.68 -9.95
CA ASN A 11 3.29 3.73 -10.28
C ASN A 11 3.35 4.84 -9.20
N PRO A 12 3.60 6.12 -9.56
CA PRO A 12 3.74 7.21 -8.58
C PRO A 12 2.49 7.39 -7.71
N LYS A 13 1.31 7.02 -8.20
CA LYS A 13 0.06 7.02 -7.42
C LYS A 13 0.06 6.05 -6.24
N ARG A 14 1.04 5.13 -6.15
CA ARG A 14 1.24 4.26 -4.98
C ARG A 14 1.94 4.95 -3.82
N LEU A 15 2.30 6.23 -3.96
CA LEU A 15 2.88 7.06 -2.92
C LEU A 15 2.08 8.36 -2.78
N LYS A 16 1.50 8.59 -1.60
CA LYS A 16 0.76 9.81 -1.27
C LYS A 16 1.34 10.41 -0.01
N MET A 17 1.72 11.69 -0.06
CA MET A 17 2.21 12.43 1.09
C MET A 17 1.14 13.42 1.52
N ALA A 18 0.74 13.34 2.79
CA ALA A 18 -0.28 14.21 3.37
C ALA A 18 0.17 14.68 4.75
N PHE A 19 -0.21 15.91 5.10
CA PHE A 19 0.07 16.51 6.40
C PHE A 19 -1.21 16.52 7.25
N CYS A 20 -1.15 15.89 8.41
CA CYS A 20 -2.14 15.96 9.48
C CYS A 20 -1.43 16.29 10.79
N SER A 21 -1.95 17.29 11.50
CA SER A 21 -1.61 17.55 12.90
C SER A 21 -2.30 16.52 13.82
N SER A 22 -1.84 16.43 15.07
CA SER A 22 -2.38 15.47 16.05
C SER A 22 -3.87 15.65 16.36
N ALA A 23 -4.46 16.82 16.09
CA ALA A 23 -5.89 17.09 16.29
C ALA A 23 -6.74 16.77 15.05
N GLU A 24 -6.15 16.54 13.88
CA GLU A 24 -6.84 16.35 12.60
C GLU A 24 -7.19 14.88 12.31
N GLY A 25 -7.68 14.15 13.31
CA GLY A 25 -8.00 12.71 13.18
C GLY A 25 -8.98 12.40 12.03
N ALA A 26 -10.04 13.20 11.89
CA ALA A 26 -11.03 13.04 10.82
C ALA A 26 -10.43 13.24 9.41
N LYS A 27 -9.45 14.13 9.28
CA LYS A 27 -8.73 14.36 8.02
C LYS A 27 -7.83 13.17 7.68
N PHE A 28 -7.12 12.65 8.68
CA PHE A 28 -6.30 11.45 8.51
C PHE A 28 -7.15 10.26 8.06
N GLN A 29 -8.31 10.04 8.71
CA GLN A 29 -9.25 8.99 8.32
C GLN A 29 -9.66 9.10 6.85
N LYS A 30 -10.12 10.27 6.41
CA LYS A 30 -10.53 10.50 5.01
C LYS A 30 -9.39 10.23 4.03
N VAL A 31 -8.22 10.80 4.29
CA VAL A 31 -7.05 10.63 3.42
C VAL A 31 -6.62 9.16 3.35
N ALA A 32 -6.62 8.45 4.46
CA ALA A 32 -6.28 7.03 4.51
C ALA A 32 -7.30 6.17 3.75
N THR A 33 -8.60 6.43 3.91
CA THR A 33 -9.66 5.71 3.20
C THR A 33 -9.59 5.93 1.69
N GLU A 34 -9.48 7.18 1.24
CA GLU A 34 -9.35 7.51 -0.18
C GLU A 34 -8.11 6.85 -0.79
N PHE A 35 -6.98 6.89 -0.07
CA PHE A 35 -5.75 6.27 -0.53
C PHE A 35 -5.86 4.74 -0.60
N ASP A 36 -6.51 4.07 0.37
CA ASP A 36 -6.76 2.63 0.30
C ASP A 36 -7.59 2.26 -0.95
N GLU A 37 -8.63 3.03 -1.25
CA GLU A 37 -9.44 2.83 -2.46
C GLU A 37 -8.62 2.99 -3.75
N GLU A 38 -7.77 4.02 -3.83
CA GLU A 38 -6.87 4.25 -4.95
C GLU A 38 -5.90 3.06 -5.13
N ILE A 39 -5.31 2.55 -4.05
CA ILE A 39 -4.38 1.41 -4.08
C ILE A 39 -5.10 0.11 -4.50
N ARG A 40 -6.32 -0.13 -4.00
CA ARG A 40 -7.12 -1.30 -4.39
C ARG A 40 -7.44 -1.30 -5.88
N LYS A 41 -7.78 -0.14 -6.45
CA LYS A 41 -8.03 0.03 -7.89
C LYS A 41 -6.77 -0.24 -8.74
N LEU A 42 -5.59 0.11 -8.23
CA LEU A 42 -4.31 -0.17 -8.89
C LEU A 42 -3.87 -1.64 -8.81
N GLY A 43 -4.50 -2.44 -7.95
CA GLY A 43 -4.18 -3.86 -7.78
C GLY A 43 -2.88 -4.13 -7.01
N PRO A 44 -2.43 -5.40 -6.97
CA PRO A 44 -1.27 -5.82 -6.18
C PRO A 44 0.02 -5.12 -6.60
N SER A 45 0.94 -4.95 -5.65
CA SER A 45 2.21 -4.27 -5.89
C SER A 45 3.08 -5.04 -6.88
N PRO A 46 3.70 -4.36 -7.87
CA PRO A 46 4.60 -5.01 -8.82
C PRO A 46 5.87 -5.57 -8.16
N LEU A 47 6.22 -5.12 -6.95
CA LEU A 47 7.39 -5.61 -6.21
C LEU A 47 7.18 -6.95 -5.50
N HIS A 48 5.92 -7.37 -5.31
CA HIS A 48 5.56 -8.63 -4.67
C HIS A 48 4.33 -9.22 -5.39
N PRO A 49 4.52 -9.94 -6.50
CA PRO A 49 3.43 -10.61 -7.19
C PRO A 49 2.73 -11.59 -6.25
N LYS A 50 1.40 -11.74 -6.38
CA LYS A 50 0.54 -12.56 -5.49
C LYS A 50 1.02 -14.00 -5.27
N SER A 51 1.87 -14.54 -6.15
CA SER A 51 2.55 -15.82 -5.96
C SER A 51 3.44 -15.86 -4.71
N ALA A 52 4.05 -14.73 -4.34
CA ALA A 52 4.89 -14.60 -3.15
C ALA A 52 4.08 -14.44 -1.85
N THR A 53 2.92 -13.79 -1.91
CA THR A 53 2.07 -13.51 -0.73
C THR A 53 1.29 -14.75 -0.27
N GLN A 54 0.75 -15.53 -1.21
CA GLN A 54 0.09 -16.82 -0.89
C GLN A 54 1.05 -17.82 -0.22
N LYS A 55 2.35 -17.76 -0.53
CA LYS A 55 3.38 -18.62 0.10
C LYS A 55 3.66 -18.23 1.56
N LYS A 56 3.56 -16.94 1.92
CA LYS A 56 3.78 -16.45 3.28
C LYS A 56 2.58 -16.68 4.20
N GLU A 57 1.34 -16.54 3.71
CA GLU A 57 0.14 -16.86 4.50
C GLU A 57 0.04 -18.38 4.78
N LYS A 58 0.26 -19.23 3.77
CA LYS A 58 0.30 -20.69 3.96
C LYS A 58 1.45 -21.16 4.87
N ALA A 59 2.60 -20.48 4.86
CA ALA A 59 3.72 -20.79 5.75
C ALA A 59 3.46 -20.34 7.21
N LYS A 60 2.75 -19.23 7.42
CA LYS A 60 2.34 -18.77 8.76
C LYS A 60 1.25 -19.64 9.38
N GLU A 61 0.35 -20.18 8.56
CA GLU A 61 -0.68 -21.13 9.02
C GLU A 61 -0.09 -22.50 9.40
N LYS A 62 0.86 -23.02 8.61
CA LYS A 62 1.57 -24.28 8.90
C LYS A 62 2.56 -24.23 10.07
N ALA A 63 2.98 -23.05 10.50
CA ALA A 63 3.86 -22.87 11.66
C ALA A 63 3.08 -22.64 12.98
N LYS A 64 1.75 -22.52 12.89
CA LYS A 64 0.83 -22.32 14.03
C LYS A 64 -0.04 -23.57 14.31
N ALA A 65 0.11 -24.61 13.51
CA ALA A 65 -0.41 -25.97 13.73
C ALA A 65 0.74 -26.88 14.12
#